data_AF-A0A4P9XKV5-F1
#
_entry.id   AF-A0A4P9XKV5-F1
#
_cell.length_a   1.000
_cell.length_b   1.000
_cell.length_c   1.000
_cell.angle_alpha   90.00
_cell.angle_beta   90.00
_cell.angle_gamma   90.00
#
_symmetry.space_group_name_H-M   'P 1'
#
loop_
_entity.id
_entity.type
_entity.pdbx_description
1 polymer ?
#
loop_
_entity_poly.entity_id
_entity_poly.type
_entity_poly.pdbx_seq_one_letter_code
_entity_poly.pdbx_strand_id
1 'polypeptide(L)'
;MALLPLAQRWLLLLLLAWLPYNHTASARLTATWNGTTLNVPSMDYFMHRTPYYERDGAAILWPWINDGTSCTMRSIPANQTNTESMVINAARYQDTAFVVYWQTAFTAGCKTLAQVGLAAQKAGEQLQQLGYPPLRLIIMLFFSNDTTPIGGPNTLMYRSADTSVPDGPPVVNMMLLDQWDSLRFYQRFRSVPFVMNFKAVEEPGAWNAVFLSTAYTVYTWIIFAMVLVATIFTLMRFARSLILRELPCDLRLAVMILTFIYCVFLLAYYVVTNMSLVGRVLEYITMFLSVLSLELILWHWTTLAKNILPRVTIVFFLACIALHMLLMLGLFVFNCYLAFQWQYRKLDATVDALSRYMVPIVPLLGLIIFCGFGIWFGLCAYRVRRKPKARSRSLQLTLFSVLTAATFASAAVMNIVIGLGPARTDSLTIMQTLSFDIATLTSYAVRALVCLAVTAVSCSTAGVDASSQPSITSTSETAVPKPAVSWSDHAWSRLESALRRNRN
;
A
#
# COMPACT_ATOMS: atom_id res chain seq x y z
N MET A 1 -17.79 -24.83 6.45
CA MET A 1 -18.34 -24.15 5.25
C MET A 1 -19.08 -22.87 5.61
N ALA A 2 -18.85 -22.33 6.81
CA ALA A 2 -19.30 -20.98 7.09
C ALA A 2 -18.54 -19.97 6.20
N LEU A 3 -17.27 -20.23 5.86
CA LEU A 3 -16.39 -19.25 5.21
C LEU A 3 -16.79 -18.79 3.79
N LEU A 4 -17.41 -19.62 2.95
CA LEU A 4 -17.77 -19.22 1.57
C LEU A 4 -19.00 -18.27 1.51
N PRO A 5 -20.15 -18.60 2.14
CA PRO A 5 -21.26 -17.65 2.23
C PRO A 5 -20.89 -16.45 3.12
N LEU A 6 -19.98 -16.61 4.08
CA LEU A 6 -19.43 -15.48 4.83
C LEU A 6 -18.62 -14.57 3.90
N ALA A 7 -17.69 -15.12 3.10
CA ALA A 7 -16.87 -14.36 2.14
C ALA A 7 -17.73 -13.64 1.09
N GLN A 8 -18.80 -14.27 0.59
CA GLN A 8 -19.72 -13.63 -0.34
C GLN A 8 -20.54 -12.50 0.32
N ARG A 9 -20.97 -12.69 1.58
CA ARG A 9 -21.64 -11.63 2.37
C ARG A 9 -20.68 -10.50 2.72
N TRP A 10 -19.42 -10.80 3.02
CA TRP A 10 -18.37 -9.80 3.21
C TRP A 10 -18.12 -9.02 1.92
N LEU A 11 -18.04 -9.68 0.76
CA LEU A 11 -17.87 -9.03 -0.54
C LEU A 11 -19.05 -8.08 -0.84
N LEU A 12 -20.27 -8.49 -0.51
CA LEU A 12 -21.47 -7.66 -0.69
C LEU A 12 -21.49 -6.46 0.29
N LEU A 13 -21.11 -6.66 1.55
CA LEU A 13 -20.98 -5.58 2.53
C LEU A 13 -19.86 -4.61 2.17
N LEU A 14 -18.75 -5.12 1.63
CA LEU A 14 -17.68 -4.31 1.07
C LEU A 14 -18.20 -3.51 -0.13
N LEU A 15 -19.00 -4.08 -1.03
CA LEU A 15 -19.59 -3.35 -2.16
C LEU A 15 -20.66 -2.33 -1.73
N LEU A 16 -21.39 -2.55 -0.64
CA LEU A 16 -22.43 -1.64 -0.13
C LEU A 16 -21.85 -0.48 0.70
N ALA A 17 -20.72 -0.68 1.38
CA ALA A 17 -19.98 0.38 2.07
C ALA A 17 -19.40 1.44 1.11
N TRP A 18 -19.51 1.22 -0.20
CA TRP A 18 -18.99 2.06 -1.27
C TRP A 18 -19.99 3.03 -1.87
N LEU A 19 -21.23 3.12 -1.36
CA LEU A 19 -22.14 4.16 -1.80
C LEU A 19 -21.53 5.53 -1.43
N PRO A 20 -21.18 6.38 -2.41
CA PRO A 20 -20.37 7.56 -2.17
C PRO A 20 -21.18 8.58 -1.36
N TYR A 21 -20.65 8.95 -0.20
CA TYR A 21 -21.11 10.11 0.53
C TYR A 21 -20.48 11.34 -0.11
N ASN A 22 -21.23 12.05 -0.95
CA ASN A 22 -20.79 13.29 -1.58
C ASN A 22 -20.73 14.41 -0.53
N HIS A 23 -19.65 14.46 0.24
CA HIS A 23 -19.27 15.70 0.91
C HIS A 23 -18.61 16.63 -0.11
N THR A 24 -19.34 17.64 -0.54
CA THR A 24 -18.75 18.83 -1.16
C THR A 24 -17.98 19.58 -0.07
N ALA A 25 -16.69 19.27 0.09
CA ALA A 25 -15.80 20.08 0.91
C ALA A 25 -15.71 21.49 0.30
N SER A 26 -15.63 22.48 1.16
CA SER A 26 -15.64 23.89 0.79
C SER A 26 -14.65 24.62 1.67
N ALA A 27 -13.38 24.21 1.62
CA ALA A 27 -12.35 25.10 2.09
C ALA A 27 -11.72 25.88 0.96
N ARG A 28 -11.14 26.99 1.40
CA ARG A 28 -11.07 28.21 0.62
C ARG A 28 -9.91 29.00 1.16
N LEU A 29 -8.90 29.19 0.33
CA LEU A 29 -7.99 30.29 0.48
C LEU A 29 -8.62 31.51 -0.19
N THR A 30 -8.89 32.54 0.60
CA THR A 30 -9.26 33.87 0.12
C THR A 30 -8.04 34.77 0.25
N ALA A 31 -7.45 35.16 -0.88
CA ALA A 31 -6.32 36.07 -0.93
C ALA A 31 -6.76 37.44 -1.44
N THR A 32 -6.34 38.50 -0.76
CA THR A 32 -6.71 39.89 -1.06
C THR A 32 -5.48 40.80 -1.14
N TRP A 33 -5.30 41.46 -2.28
CA TRP A 33 -4.19 42.38 -2.51
C TRP A 33 -4.63 43.54 -3.41
N ASN A 34 -4.37 44.79 -3.01
CA ASN A 34 -4.76 45.99 -3.77
C ASN A 34 -6.23 45.99 -4.23
N GLY A 35 -7.17 45.62 -3.35
CA GLY A 35 -8.61 45.52 -3.65
C GLY A 35 -9.01 44.33 -4.52
N THR A 36 -8.05 43.59 -5.06
CA THR A 36 -8.29 42.34 -5.79
C THR A 36 -8.44 41.19 -4.82
N THR A 37 -9.55 40.45 -4.92
CA THR A 37 -9.79 39.23 -4.16
C THR A 37 -9.76 38.01 -5.08
N LEU A 38 -9.11 36.93 -4.65
CA LEU A 38 -9.13 35.63 -5.30
C LEU A 38 -9.49 34.55 -4.29
N ASN A 39 -10.46 33.71 -4.64
CA ASN A 39 -10.82 32.52 -3.88
C ASN A 39 -10.38 31.29 -4.65
N VAL A 40 -9.59 30.42 -4.03
CA VAL A 40 -9.17 29.14 -4.60
C VAL A 40 -9.42 28.01 -3.61
N PRO A 41 -9.83 26.82 -4.07
CA PRO A 41 -9.89 25.64 -3.21
C PRO A 41 -8.47 25.21 -2.84
N SER A 42 -8.38 24.38 -1.82
CA SER A 42 -7.11 23.95 -1.25
C SER A 42 -7.15 22.48 -0.85
N MET A 43 -6.01 21.96 -0.41
CA MET A 43 -5.93 20.64 0.19
C MET A 43 -4.87 20.60 1.27
N ASP A 44 -5.08 19.72 2.23
CA ASP A 44 -4.10 19.44 3.26
C ASP A 44 -3.13 18.33 2.85
N TYR A 45 -2.13 18.09 3.70
CA TYR A 45 -1.17 17.01 3.54
C TYR A 45 -1.87 15.64 3.41
N PHE A 46 -1.43 14.83 2.45
CA PHE A 46 -2.08 13.56 2.13
C PHE A 46 -2.04 12.53 3.27
N MET A 47 -3.17 11.89 3.52
CA MET A 47 -3.39 10.91 4.59
C MET A 47 -2.98 11.41 5.99
N HIS A 48 -2.97 12.73 6.19
CA HIS A 48 -2.78 13.35 7.49
C HIS A 48 -4.06 14.09 7.89
N ARG A 49 -4.57 13.79 9.09
CA ARG A 49 -5.70 14.54 9.66
C ARG A 49 -5.17 15.81 10.30
N THR A 50 -5.05 16.87 9.50
CA THR A 50 -4.70 18.20 10.03
C THR A 50 -5.77 18.64 11.03
N PRO A 51 -5.38 19.19 12.19
CA PRO A 51 -6.34 19.81 13.09
C PRO A 51 -7.05 20.97 12.39
N TYR A 52 -8.36 21.12 12.63
CA TYR A 52 -9.13 22.24 12.08
C TYR A 52 -8.46 23.58 12.37
N TYR A 53 -8.38 24.44 11.36
CA TYR A 53 -7.89 25.81 11.48
C TYR A 53 -8.75 26.76 10.66
N GLU A 54 -9.02 27.94 11.23
CA GLU A 54 -9.49 29.12 10.52
C GLU A 54 -8.49 30.24 10.87
N ARG A 55 -7.83 30.77 9.85
CA ARG A 55 -6.68 31.66 9.99
C ARG A 55 -6.88 32.85 9.09
N ASP A 56 -6.60 34.04 9.59
CA ASP A 56 -6.56 35.26 8.82
C ASP A 56 -5.32 36.07 9.17
N GLY A 57 -4.72 36.68 8.15
CA GLY A 57 -3.51 37.46 8.41
C GLY A 57 -2.74 37.94 7.19
N ALA A 58 -1.44 38.16 7.38
CA ALA A 58 -0.55 38.61 6.32
C ALA A 58 0.17 37.42 5.69
N ALA A 59 -0.03 37.21 4.39
CA ALA A 59 0.72 36.24 3.60
C ALA A 59 1.84 36.96 2.86
N ILE A 60 3.05 36.41 2.97
CA ILE A 60 4.28 37.01 2.47
C ILE A 60 4.99 35.99 1.59
N LEU A 61 5.43 36.40 0.40
CA LEU A 61 6.35 35.61 -0.39
C LEU A 61 7.77 35.77 0.16
N TRP A 62 8.29 34.72 0.78
CA TRP A 62 9.61 34.74 1.39
C TRP A 62 10.69 34.10 0.49
N PRO A 63 11.84 34.76 0.25
CA PRO A 63 12.86 34.24 -0.65
C PRO A 63 13.69 33.12 -0.03
N TRP A 64 14.13 32.18 -0.87
CA TRP A 64 15.08 31.12 -0.53
C TRP A 64 16.54 31.58 -0.66
N ILE A 65 17.46 30.88 0.02
CA ILE A 65 18.89 30.98 -0.27
C ILE A 65 19.18 30.15 -1.53
N ASN A 66 19.67 30.81 -2.58
CA ASN A 66 19.96 30.17 -3.87
C ASN A 66 21.36 29.51 -3.86
N ASP A 67 21.69 28.77 -2.81
CA ASP A 67 22.93 27.97 -2.71
C ASP A 67 22.73 26.51 -3.18
N GLY A 68 21.47 26.09 -3.34
CA GLY A 68 21.07 24.78 -3.83
C GLY A 68 21.34 23.60 -2.89
N THR A 69 21.78 23.84 -1.65
CA THR A 69 22.25 22.75 -0.77
C THR A 69 21.64 22.75 0.62
N SER A 70 21.25 23.90 1.17
CA SER A 70 20.94 23.99 2.60
C SER A 70 19.45 23.90 2.94
N CYS A 71 18.53 23.94 1.96
CA CYS A 71 17.08 24.09 2.18
C CYS A 71 16.79 25.15 3.25
N THR A 72 17.32 26.35 3.05
CA THR A 72 17.14 27.47 3.99
C THR A 72 16.48 28.66 3.31
N MET A 73 15.60 29.30 4.06
CA MET A 73 15.04 30.59 3.70
C MET A 73 16.03 31.71 3.99
N ARG A 74 16.05 32.76 3.18
CA ARG A 74 16.97 33.90 3.36
C ARG A 74 16.68 34.60 4.68
N SER A 75 17.73 34.83 5.48
CA SER A 75 17.65 35.61 6.71
C SER A 75 17.43 37.09 6.42
N ILE A 76 16.78 37.79 7.34
CA ILE A 76 16.49 39.22 7.21
C ILE A 76 17.75 40.01 7.56
N PRO A 77 18.25 40.87 6.66
CA PRO A 77 19.30 41.79 7.04
C PRO A 77 18.74 42.81 8.03
N ALA A 78 19.37 42.91 9.20
CA ALA A 78 18.92 43.79 10.30
C ALA A 78 18.82 45.29 9.91
N ASN A 79 19.48 45.71 8.83
CA ASN A 79 19.62 47.13 8.44
C ASN A 79 18.77 47.55 7.23
N GLN A 80 17.74 46.81 6.82
CA GLN A 80 16.85 47.25 5.74
C GLN A 80 15.72 48.14 6.28
N THR A 81 15.78 49.45 5.98
CA THR A 81 14.74 50.44 6.31
C THR A 81 13.35 50.07 5.80
N ASN A 82 13.26 49.34 4.69
CA ASN A 82 11.97 48.85 4.16
C ASN A 82 11.29 47.84 5.10
N THR A 83 12.06 47.12 5.92
CA THR A 83 11.55 46.11 6.85
C THR A 83 10.65 46.72 7.92
N GLU A 84 10.97 47.90 8.45
CA GLU A 84 10.15 48.55 9.49
C GLU A 84 8.73 48.83 9.02
N SER A 85 8.58 49.36 7.80
CA SER A 85 7.27 49.62 7.21
C SER A 85 6.45 48.34 6.99
N MET A 86 7.12 47.24 6.61
CA MET A 86 6.49 45.94 6.41
C MET A 86 6.08 45.31 7.74
N VAL A 87 6.93 45.42 8.77
CA VAL A 87 6.63 44.98 10.14
C VAL A 87 5.40 45.70 10.68
N ILE A 88 5.35 47.04 10.59
CA ILE A 88 4.21 47.84 11.10
C ILE A 88 2.91 47.43 10.41
N ASN A 89 2.95 47.18 9.10
CA ASN A 89 1.78 46.74 8.35
C ASN A 89 1.39 45.30 8.72
N ALA A 90 2.35 44.39 8.84
CA ALA A 90 2.13 43.00 9.20
C ALA A 90 1.65 42.82 10.65
N ALA A 91 2.09 43.67 11.58
CA ALA A 91 1.71 43.64 12.99
C ALA A 91 0.22 43.92 13.24
N ARG A 92 -0.52 44.39 12.23
CA ARG A 92 -1.98 44.57 12.29
C ARG A 92 -2.75 43.25 12.18
N TYR A 93 -2.08 42.18 11.76
CA TYR A 93 -2.66 40.87 11.53
C TYR A 93 -2.36 39.94 12.70
N GLN A 94 -3.20 38.93 12.91
CA GLN A 94 -3.01 37.96 14.00
C GLN A 94 -1.97 36.89 13.65
N ASP A 95 -1.97 36.46 12.39
CA ASP A 95 -1.12 35.39 11.91
C ASP A 95 -0.30 35.82 10.69
N THR A 96 0.86 35.18 10.52
CA THR A 96 1.65 35.27 9.29
C THR A 96 1.55 33.95 8.52
N ALA A 97 1.47 34.03 7.19
CA ALA A 97 1.61 32.90 6.29
C ALA A 97 2.75 33.09 5.31
N PHE A 98 3.44 32.01 4.96
CA PHE A 98 4.40 32.03 3.86
C PHE A 98 3.79 31.48 2.59
N VAL A 99 3.92 32.23 1.50
CA VAL A 99 3.63 31.75 0.15
C VAL A 99 4.92 31.13 -0.40
N VAL A 100 4.90 29.84 -0.69
CA VAL A 100 6.08 29.09 -1.14
C VAL A 100 5.78 28.44 -2.49
N TYR A 101 6.67 28.65 -3.47
CA TYR A 101 6.65 27.87 -4.71
C TYR A 101 7.52 26.63 -4.54
N TRP A 102 6.95 25.44 -4.76
CA TRP A 102 7.68 24.18 -4.63
C TRP A 102 8.95 24.14 -5.50
N GLN A 103 8.90 24.65 -6.73
CA GLN A 103 10.06 24.67 -7.62
C GLN A 103 11.21 25.47 -7.04
N THR A 104 10.92 26.62 -6.40
CA THR A 104 11.95 27.45 -5.76
C THR A 104 12.53 26.78 -4.53
N ALA A 105 11.70 26.13 -3.72
CA ALA A 105 12.14 25.35 -2.56
C ALA A 105 13.02 24.17 -3.00
N PHE A 106 12.60 23.45 -4.04
CA PHE A 106 13.34 22.34 -4.62
C PHE A 106 14.70 22.79 -5.15
N THR A 107 14.77 23.90 -5.89
CA THR A 107 16.04 24.48 -6.35
C THR A 107 16.94 24.98 -5.22
N ALA A 108 16.37 25.30 -4.05
CA ALA A 108 17.12 25.67 -2.85
C ALA A 108 17.63 24.45 -2.06
N GLY A 109 17.39 23.23 -2.56
CA GLY A 109 17.83 21.97 -1.94
C GLY A 109 16.79 21.31 -1.05
N CYS A 110 15.55 21.82 -0.98
CA CYS A 110 14.49 21.15 -0.23
C CYS A 110 14.01 19.89 -0.95
N LYS A 111 14.03 18.77 -0.23
CA LYS A 111 13.65 17.45 -0.73
C LYS A 111 12.23 17.06 -0.33
N THR A 112 11.77 17.53 0.83
CA THR A 112 10.44 17.19 1.38
C THR A 112 9.66 18.42 1.85
N LEU A 113 8.33 18.28 1.95
CA LEU A 113 7.48 19.29 2.58
C LEU A 113 7.80 19.49 4.07
N ALA A 114 8.23 18.43 4.76
CA ALA A 114 8.67 18.53 6.16
C ALA A 114 9.88 19.47 6.31
N GLN A 115 10.87 19.38 5.40
CA GLN A 115 11.99 20.31 5.38
C GLN A 115 11.56 21.75 5.09
N VAL A 116 10.62 21.95 4.16
CA VAL A 116 10.05 23.27 3.91
C VAL A 116 9.40 23.82 5.19
N GLY A 117 8.66 22.98 5.93
CA GLY A 117 8.09 23.32 7.23
C GLY A 117 9.13 23.78 8.25
N LEU A 118 10.25 23.05 8.39
CA LEU A 118 11.32 23.39 9.32
C LEU A 118 12.05 24.68 8.93
N ALA A 119 12.35 24.85 7.64
CA ALA A 119 12.98 26.06 7.12
C ALA A 119 12.09 27.29 7.33
N ALA A 120 10.79 27.12 7.07
CA ALA A 120 9.78 28.14 7.29
C ALA A 120 9.63 28.49 8.77
N GLN A 121 9.55 27.50 9.66
CA GLN A 121 9.48 27.72 11.11
C GLN A 121 10.64 28.58 11.61
N LYS A 122 11.87 28.21 11.24
CA LYS A 122 13.07 28.96 11.64
C LYS A 122 13.06 30.40 11.13
N ALA A 123 12.64 30.62 9.88
CA ALA A 123 12.50 31.97 9.34
C ALA A 123 11.35 32.75 10.00
N GLY A 124 10.26 32.06 10.36
CA GLY A 124 9.14 32.62 11.11
C GLY A 124 9.53 33.08 12.51
N GLU A 125 10.37 32.33 13.22
CA GLU A 125 10.92 32.72 14.53
C GLU A 125 11.80 33.98 14.42
N GLN A 126 12.62 34.09 13.37
CA GLN A 126 13.43 35.29 13.09
C GLN A 126 12.55 36.50 12.77
N LEU A 127 11.50 36.32 11.96
CA LEU A 127 10.50 37.37 11.68
C LEU A 127 9.78 37.82 12.95
N GLN A 128 9.41 36.87 13.81
CA GLN A 128 8.71 37.18 15.06
C GLN A 128 9.59 38.03 16.00
N GLN A 129 10.90 37.78 16.04
CA GLN A 129 11.85 38.63 16.79
C GLN A 129 11.92 40.07 16.25
N LEU A 130 11.58 40.28 14.98
CA LEU A 130 11.50 41.61 14.36
C LEU A 130 10.12 42.25 14.50
N GLY A 131 9.16 41.60 15.19
CA GLY A 131 7.83 42.14 15.44
C GLY A 131 6.73 41.67 14.49
N TYR A 132 7.00 40.69 13.61
CA TYR A 132 5.93 40.05 12.83
C TYR A 132 5.06 39.15 13.70
N PRO A 133 3.77 38.94 13.33
CA PRO A 133 2.94 37.92 13.96
C PRO A 133 3.53 36.51 13.75
N PRO A 134 3.21 35.54 14.63
CA PRO A 134 3.75 34.18 14.52
C PRO A 134 3.36 33.52 13.19
N LEU A 135 4.29 32.78 12.60
CA LEU A 135 4.02 31.97 11.41
C LEU A 135 3.11 30.81 11.80
N ARG A 136 1.90 30.75 11.22
CA ARG A 136 0.92 29.68 11.47
C ARG A 136 0.56 28.84 10.26
N LEU A 137 0.87 29.31 9.04
CA LEU A 137 0.47 28.65 7.81
C LEU A 137 1.54 28.75 6.72
N ILE A 138 1.70 27.69 5.95
CA ILE A 138 2.43 27.71 4.68
C ILE A 138 1.43 27.46 3.56
N ILE A 139 1.34 28.39 2.61
CA ILE A 139 0.57 28.26 1.38
C ILE A 139 1.54 27.79 0.30
N MET A 140 1.47 26.51 -0.03
CA MET A 140 2.35 25.86 -0.99
C MET A 140 1.73 25.85 -2.39
N LEU A 141 2.47 26.37 -3.36
CA LEU A 141 2.08 26.43 -4.75
C LEU A 141 2.88 25.43 -5.57
N PHE A 142 2.19 24.77 -6.50
CA PHE A 142 2.77 23.82 -7.43
C PHE A 142 2.47 24.22 -8.87
N PHE A 143 3.39 23.86 -9.77
CA PHE A 143 3.18 24.02 -11.20
C PHE A 143 3.52 22.70 -11.84
N SER A 144 2.49 22.04 -12.39
CA SER A 144 2.63 20.84 -13.20
C SER A 144 1.62 20.89 -14.33
N ASN A 145 1.87 20.08 -15.36
CA ASN A 145 0.96 19.90 -16.48
C ASN A 145 0.03 18.69 -16.27
N ASP A 146 -0.01 18.17 -15.04
CA ASP A 146 -0.79 16.99 -14.70
C ASP A 146 -2.28 17.29 -14.76
N THR A 147 -3.09 16.31 -15.13
CA THR A 147 -4.55 16.47 -15.19
C THR A 147 -5.22 16.19 -13.85
N THR A 148 -4.50 15.54 -12.93
CA THR A 148 -5.01 15.18 -11.60
C THR A 148 -4.43 16.12 -10.55
N PRO A 149 -5.17 16.46 -9.48
CA PRO A 149 -4.65 17.35 -8.45
C PRO A 149 -3.33 16.84 -7.88
N ILE A 150 -2.33 17.69 -7.75
CA ILE A 150 -1.06 17.36 -7.08
C ILE A 150 -1.33 17.01 -5.60
N GLY A 151 -0.39 16.33 -4.95
CA GLY A 151 -0.49 16.04 -3.52
C GLY A 151 -1.13 14.68 -3.23
N GLY A 152 -1.32 13.81 -4.22
CA GLY A 152 -1.77 12.43 -4.03
C GLY A 152 -0.67 11.44 -3.59
N PRO A 153 -0.96 10.13 -3.55
CA PRO A 153 -0.07 9.09 -3.00
C PRO A 153 1.28 8.93 -3.72
N ASN A 154 1.36 9.35 -4.98
CA ASN A 154 2.57 9.24 -5.80
C ASN A 154 3.46 10.50 -5.74
N THR A 155 3.11 11.48 -4.91
CA THR A 155 3.82 12.75 -4.89
C THR A 155 5.17 12.61 -4.19
N LEU A 156 6.25 12.87 -4.92
CA LEU A 156 7.63 12.65 -4.44
C LEU A 156 8.05 13.54 -3.27
N MET A 157 7.36 14.66 -3.05
CA MET A 157 7.68 15.66 -2.02
C MET A 157 7.37 15.21 -0.57
N TYR A 158 6.78 14.04 -0.38
CA TYR A 158 6.38 13.55 0.94
C TYR A 158 7.45 12.74 1.68
N ARG A 159 8.42 12.21 0.95
CA ARG A 159 9.52 11.39 1.48
C ARG A 159 10.87 11.83 0.94
N SER A 160 11.93 11.37 1.56
CA SER A 160 13.32 11.54 1.20
C SER A 160 14.00 10.18 1.16
N ALA A 161 14.81 9.91 0.14
CA ALA A 161 15.70 8.75 0.14
C ALA A 161 16.88 8.90 1.13
N ASP A 162 17.18 10.12 1.54
CA ASP A 162 18.21 10.45 2.54
C ASP A 162 17.59 10.41 3.94
N THR A 163 18.06 9.50 4.80
CA THR A 163 17.54 9.31 6.16
C THR A 163 17.84 10.47 7.11
N SER A 164 18.78 11.36 6.76
CA SER A 164 19.05 12.57 7.54
C SER A 164 17.99 13.66 7.32
N VAL A 165 17.18 13.50 6.27
CA VAL A 165 16.14 14.44 5.89
C VAL A 165 14.82 13.97 6.50
N PRO A 166 14.10 14.83 7.22
CA PRO A 166 12.82 14.46 7.81
C PRO A 166 11.76 14.23 6.73
N ASP A 167 10.99 13.17 6.96
CA ASP A 167 9.81 12.78 6.19
C ASP A 167 8.54 13.01 7.03
N GLY A 168 7.39 13.05 6.37
CA GLY A 168 6.08 13.16 7.03
C GLY A 168 5.49 14.57 7.00
N PRO A 169 4.49 14.85 7.87
CA PRO A 169 3.79 16.12 7.88
C PRO A 169 4.70 17.26 8.35
N PRO A 170 4.55 18.47 7.80
CA PRO A 170 5.33 19.64 8.21
C PRO A 170 4.97 20.11 9.63
N VAL A 171 5.95 20.70 10.30
CA VAL A 171 5.81 21.26 11.67
C VAL A 171 4.91 22.50 11.75
N VAL A 172 4.73 23.21 10.63
CA VAL A 172 3.78 24.32 10.46
C VAL A 172 2.64 23.82 9.58
N ASN A 173 1.40 24.16 9.91
CA ASN A 173 0.25 23.82 9.08
C ASN A 173 0.51 24.24 7.64
N MET A 174 0.21 23.35 6.70
CA MET A 174 0.50 23.55 5.29
C MET A 174 -0.76 23.33 4.47
N MET A 175 -1.12 24.36 3.72
CA MET A 175 -2.18 24.35 2.73
C MET A 175 -1.54 24.23 1.35
N LEU A 176 -1.95 23.21 0.61
CA LEU A 176 -1.51 22.92 -0.74
C LEU A 176 -2.54 23.45 -1.73
N LEU A 177 -2.11 24.20 -2.74
CA LEU A 177 -2.98 24.57 -3.87
C LEU A 177 -2.75 23.60 -5.02
N ASP A 178 -3.79 23.23 -5.75
CA ASP A 178 -3.58 22.42 -6.96
C ASP A 178 -2.79 23.21 -8.02
N GLN A 179 -2.34 22.55 -9.08
CA GLN A 179 -1.54 23.18 -10.14
C GLN A 179 -2.27 24.30 -10.89
N TRP A 180 -3.59 24.20 -11.05
CA TRP A 180 -4.40 25.17 -11.79
C TRP A 180 -4.70 26.38 -10.93
N ASP A 181 -5.00 26.17 -9.65
CA ASP A 181 -5.18 27.17 -8.61
C ASP A 181 -3.91 27.91 -8.30
N SER A 182 -2.79 27.20 -8.23
CA SER A 182 -1.46 27.79 -8.13
C SER A 182 -1.16 28.69 -9.32
N LEU A 183 -1.51 28.27 -10.54
CA LEU A 183 -1.34 29.09 -11.74
C LEU A 183 -2.25 30.33 -11.71
N ARG A 184 -3.53 30.18 -11.36
CA ARG A 184 -4.47 31.31 -11.22
C ARG A 184 -4.01 32.29 -10.16
N PHE A 185 -3.57 31.78 -9.01
CA PHE A 185 -3.00 32.56 -7.92
C PHE A 185 -1.77 33.34 -8.39
N TYR A 186 -0.82 32.66 -9.02
CA TYR A 186 0.40 33.26 -9.54
C TYR A 186 0.12 34.34 -10.59
N GLN A 187 -0.79 34.10 -11.53
CA GLN A 187 -1.17 35.08 -12.55
C GLN A 187 -1.82 36.33 -11.93
N ARG A 188 -2.58 36.18 -10.85
CA ARG A 188 -3.27 37.29 -10.19
C ARG A 188 -2.35 38.13 -9.31
N PHE A 189 -1.38 37.51 -8.65
CA PHE A 189 -0.52 38.14 -7.64
C PHE A 189 0.98 38.16 -8.03
N ARG A 190 1.30 38.21 -9.33
CA ARG A 190 2.66 38.06 -9.90
C ARG A 190 3.72 39.09 -9.43
N SER A 191 3.36 40.11 -8.66
CA SER A 191 4.29 41.13 -8.16
C SER A 191 5.19 40.57 -7.04
N VAL A 192 6.50 40.79 -7.08
CA VAL A 192 7.42 40.47 -5.97
C VAL A 192 8.17 41.75 -5.56
N PRO A 193 8.40 42.02 -4.25
CA PRO A 193 7.79 41.38 -3.08
C PRO A 193 6.36 41.87 -2.85
N PHE A 194 5.51 41.03 -2.25
CA PHE A 194 4.15 41.41 -1.87
C PHE A 194 3.80 40.90 -0.48
N VAL A 195 3.00 41.72 0.22
CA VAL A 195 2.26 41.35 1.42
C VAL A 195 0.80 41.41 1.03
N MET A 196 0.09 40.30 1.15
CA MET A 196 -1.35 40.22 0.89
C MET A 196 -2.09 39.79 2.14
N ASN A 197 -3.35 40.20 2.27
CA ASN A 197 -4.20 39.69 3.33
C ASN A 197 -4.79 38.34 2.89
N PHE A 198 -4.71 37.33 3.74
CA PHE A 198 -5.29 36.02 3.48
C PHE A 198 -6.32 35.66 4.54
N LYS A 199 -7.31 34.86 4.13
CA LYS A 199 -8.18 34.08 5.01
C LYS A 199 -8.15 32.64 4.52
N ALA A 200 -7.84 31.71 5.39
CA ALA A 200 -7.69 30.29 5.10
C ALA A 200 -8.52 29.47 6.09
N VAL A 201 -9.23 28.48 5.57
CA VAL A 201 -9.97 27.48 6.36
C VAL A 201 -9.47 26.11 5.95
N GLU A 202 -9.33 25.19 6.89
CA GLU A 202 -8.90 23.80 6.67
C GLU A 202 -9.74 23.07 5.62
N GLU A 203 -9.07 22.43 4.64
CA GLU A 203 -9.68 21.52 3.67
C GLU A 203 -8.95 20.19 3.63
N PRO A 204 -9.66 19.05 3.74
CA PRO A 204 -9.04 17.77 3.42
C PRO A 204 -8.51 17.76 1.99
N GLY A 205 -9.27 18.32 1.05
CA GLY A 205 -9.01 18.26 -0.38
C GLY A 205 -9.48 16.96 -1.02
N ALA A 206 -9.41 16.88 -2.34
CA ALA A 206 -10.00 15.80 -3.13
C ALA A 206 -9.42 14.41 -2.80
N TRP A 207 -8.11 14.35 -2.52
CA TRP A 207 -7.44 13.10 -2.15
C TRP A 207 -7.86 12.62 -0.76
N ASN A 208 -7.80 13.48 0.26
CA ASN A 208 -8.14 13.10 1.63
C ASN A 208 -9.64 12.85 1.81
N ALA A 209 -10.51 13.50 1.03
CA ALA A 209 -11.94 13.17 1.01
C ALA A 209 -12.20 11.68 0.73
N VAL A 210 -11.30 11.04 -0.03
CA VAL A 210 -11.36 9.61 -0.34
C VAL A 210 -10.53 8.78 0.64
N PHE A 211 -9.24 9.11 0.81
CA PHE A 211 -8.30 8.28 1.59
C PHE A 211 -8.42 8.43 3.11
N LEU A 212 -9.00 9.53 3.60
CA LEU A 212 -9.37 9.68 5.02
C LEU A 212 -10.85 9.36 5.28
N SER A 213 -11.58 8.92 4.24
CA SER A 213 -12.98 8.52 4.40
C SER A 213 -13.13 7.36 5.38
N THR A 214 -14.26 7.35 6.07
CA THR A 214 -14.62 6.24 6.97
C THR A 214 -14.68 4.91 6.21
N ALA A 215 -15.17 4.91 4.96
CA ALA A 215 -15.27 3.71 4.13
C ALA A 215 -13.90 3.08 3.85
N TYR A 216 -12.93 3.88 3.38
CA TYR A 216 -11.56 3.39 3.12
C TYR A 216 -10.88 2.94 4.42
N THR A 217 -11.05 3.70 5.51
CA THR A 217 -10.50 3.33 6.83
C THR A 217 -11.05 1.99 7.31
N VAL A 218 -12.38 1.81 7.29
CA VAL A 218 -13.04 0.56 7.70
C VAL A 218 -12.59 -0.61 6.83
N TYR A 219 -12.48 -0.40 5.52
CA TYR A 219 -11.99 -1.41 4.58
C TYR A 219 -10.59 -1.92 4.96
N THR A 220 -9.63 -1.00 5.18
CA THR A 220 -8.25 -1.36 5.54
C THR A 220 -8.20 -2.10 6.88
N TRP A 221 -8.98 -1.66 7.87
CA TRP A 221 -9.06 -2.34 9.17
C TRP A 221 -9.72 -3.73 9.11
N ILE A 222 -10.72 -3.93 8.24
CA ILE A 222 -11.32 -5.25 8.02
C ILE A 222 -10.27 -6.22 7.48
N ILE A 223 -9.50 -5.79 6.49
CA ILE A 223 -8.44 -6.63 5.91
C ILE A 223 -7.33 -6.91 6.93
N PHE A 224 -6.90 -5.89 7.67
CA PHE A 224 -5.94 -6.03 8.76
C PHE A 224 -6.41 -7.07 9.78
N ALA A 225 -7.64 -6.96 10.29
CA ALA A 225 -8.20 -7.87 11.27
C ALA A 225 -8.31 -9.30 10.73
N MET A 226 -8.69 -9.45 9.44
CA MET A 226 -8.79 -10.76 8.79
C MET A 226 -7.43 -11.47 8.74
N VAL A 227 -6.37 -10.78 8.32
CA VAL A 227 -5.00 -11.33 8.27
C VAL A 227 -4.50 -11.60 9.68
N LEU A 228 -4.73 -10.71 10.64
CA LEU A 228 -4.30 -10.87 12.03
C LEU A 228 -4.93 -12.12 12.68
N VAL A 229 -6.24 -12.28 12.58
CA VAL A 229 -6.96 -13.45 13.14
C VAL A 229 -6.47 -14.75 12.50
N ALA A 230 -6.28 -14.77 11.18
CA ALA A 230 -5.74 -15.94 10.47
C ALA A 230 -4.30 -16.28 10.91
N THR A 231 -3.48 -15.25 11.15
CA THR A 231 -2.09 -15.38 11.61
C THR A 231 -2.06 -15.95 13.03
N ILE A 232 -2.83 -15.38 13.97
CA ILE A 232 -2.93 -15.86 15.36
C ILE A 232 -3.43 -17.31 15.37
N PHE A 233 -4.47 -17.62 14.60
CA PHE A 233 -4.99 -18.98 14.50
C PHE A 233 -3.92 -19.99 14.03
N THR A 234 -3.18 -19.65 12.97
CA THR A 234 -2.11 -20.51 12.44
C THR A 234 -0.95 -20.63 13.43
N LEU A 235 -0.59 -19.54 14.13
CA LEU A 235 0.44 -19.54 15.16
C LEU A 235 0.08 -20.43 16.36
N MET A 236 -1.17 -20.39 16.82
CA MET A 236 -1.66 -21.30 17.87
C MET A 236 -1.56 -22.77 17.45
N ARG A 237 -1.89 -23.08 16.18
CA ARG A 237 -1.74 -24.44 15.65
C ARG A 237 -0.27 -24.85 15.56
N PHE A 238 0.60 -23.96 15.12
CA PHE A 238 2.04 -24.19 15.06
C PHE A 238 2.63 -24.44 16.46
N ALA A 239 2.28 -23.62 17.44
CA ALA A 239 2.69 -23.79 18.84
C ALA A 239 2.23 -25.13 19.40
N ARG A 240 0.99 -25.55 19.10
CA ARG A 240 0.49 -26.88 19.46
C ARG A 240 1.33 -27.99 18.83
N SER A 241 1.65 -27.91 17.54
CA SER A 241 2.52 -28.89 16.87
C SER A 241 3.93 -28.93 17.47
N LEU A 242 4.46 -27.79 17.91
CA LEU A 242 5.75 -27.70 18.59
C LEU A 242 5.71 -28.40 19.97
N ILE A 243 4.65 -28.18 20.75
CA ILE A 243 4.44 -28.84 22.05
C ILE A 243 4.32 -30.36 21.87
N LEU A 244 3.60 -30.80 20.83
CA LEU A 244 3.45 -32.22 20.50
C LEU A 244 4.71 -32.83 19.86
N ARG A 245 5.76 -32.03 19.60
CA ARG A 245 6.99 -32.43 18.90
C ARG A 245 6.74 -33.02 17.50
N GLU A 246 5.66 -32.59 16.85
CA GLU A 246 5.25 -32.99 15.49
C GLU A 246 5.70 -31.96 14.44
N LEU A 247 6.86 -31.34 14.64
CA LEU A 247 7.35 -30.33 13.70
C LEU A 247 7.79 -30.98 12.39
N PRO A 248 7.33 -30.49 11.23
CA PRO A 248 7.85 -30.94 9.96
C PRO A 248 9.29 -30.43 9.81
N CYS A 249 10.29 -31.29 9.73
CA CYS A 249 11.69 -30.89 9.51
C CYS A 249 12.03 -30.56 8.04
N ASP A 250 11.02 -30.28 7.22
CA ASP A 250 11.13 -30.13 5.77
C ASP A 250 10.96 -28.67 5.31
N LEU A 251 11.00 -28.45 4.00
CA LEU A 251 10.66 -27.18 3.32
C LEU A 251 9.35 -26.53 3.83
N ARG A 252 8.43 -27.32 4.39
CA ARG A 252 7.19 -26.81 5.01
C ARG A 252 7.45 -25.87 6.19
N LEU A 253 8.44 -26.15 7.02
CA LEU A 253 8.80 -25.28 8.13
C LEU A 253 9.33 -23.95 7.63
N ALA A 254 10.19 -23.98 6.60
CA ALA A 254 10.70 -22.78 5.97
C ALA A 254 9.58 -21.92 5.38
N VAL A 255 8.63 -22.53 4.64
CA VAL A 255 7.44 -21.84 4.11
C VAL A 255 6.60 -21.20 5.22
N MET A 256 6.39 -21.92 6.33
CA MET A 256 5.59 -21.44 7.45
C MET A 256 6.25 -20.27 8.17
N ILE A 257 7.56 -20.35 8.46
CA ILE A 257 8.33 -19.25 9.05
C ILE A 257 8.29 -18.03 8.13
N LEU A 258 8.55 -18.22 6.83
CA LEU A 258 8.52 -17.14 5.84
C LEU A 258 7.12 -16.49 5.76
N THR A 259 6.05 -17.30 5.82
CA THR A 259 4.67 -16.80 5.83
C THR A 259 4.39 -15.97 7.07
N PHE A 260 4.89 -16.33 8.25
CA PHE A 260 4.76 -15.51 9.46
C PHE A 260 5.50 -14.19 9.33
N ILE A 261 6.74 -14.21 8.84
CA ILE A 261 7.53 -12.99 8.58
C ILE A 261 6.76 -12.09 7.61
N TYR A 262 6.27 -12.66 6.51
CA TYR A 262 5.42 -11.96 5.54
C TYR A 262 4.20 -11.31 6.20
N CYS A 263 3.45 -12.05 7.03
CA CYS A 263 2.27 -11.51 7.70
C CYS A 263 2.60 -10.37 8.66
N VAL A 264 3.73 -10.43 9.37
CA VAL A 264 4.20 -9.32 10.23
C VAL A 264 4.46 -8.05 9.41
N PHE A 265 5.19 -8.18 8.30
CA PHE A 265 5.45 -7.04 7.40
C PHE A 265 4.17 -6.50 6.77
N LEU A 266 3.24 -7.37 6.37
CA LEU A 266 1.93 -6.98 5.83
C LEU A 266 1.08 -6.22 6.84
N LEU A 267 1.03 -6.69 8.10
CA LEU A 267 0.30 -6.01 9.17
C LEU A 267 0.92 -4.64 9.49
N ALA A 268 2.25 -4.55 9.48
CA ALA A 268 2.95 -3.27 9.62
C ALA A 268 2.63 -2.32 8.44
N TYR A 269 2.61 -2.84 7.21
CA TYR A 269 2.28 -2.07 6.02
C TYR A 269 0.85 -1.50 6.04
N TYR A 270 -0.13 -2.21 6.61
CA TYR A 270 -1.49 -1.65 6.77
C TYR A 270 -1.59 -0.50 7.78
N VAL A 271 -0.60 -0.35 8.67
CA VAL A 271 -0.56 0.73 9.67
C VAL A 271 0.31 1.90 9.20
N VAL A 272 1.43 1.60 8.55
CA VAL A 272 2.39 2.61 8.09
C VAL A 272 2.01 3.12 6.71
N THR A 273 1.85 4.44 6.56
CA THR A 273 1.54 5.05 5.26
C THR A 273 2.71 4.88 4.28
N ASN A 274 2.40 4.56 3.02
CA ASN A 274 3.36 4.43 1.91
C ASN A 274 4.00 5.77 1.48
N MET A 275 3.60 6.87 2.13
CA MET A 275 4.09 8.22 1.91
C MET A 275 5.49 8.46 2.46
N SER A 276 5.93 7.64 3.42
CA SER A 276 7.29 7.66 3.95
C SER A 276 8.21 6.71 3.18
N LEU A 277 9.53 6.93 3.25
CA LEU A 277 10.50 5.96 2.72
C LEU A 277 10.31 4.58 3.36
N VAL A 278 10.07 4.54 4.68
CA VAL A 278 9.84 3.30 5.43
C VAL A 278 8.63 2.54 4.91
N GLY A 279 7.49 3.23 4.74
CA GLY A 279 6.28 2.61 4.20
C GLY A 279 6.49 2.02 2.82
N ARG A 280 7.25 2.70 1.95
CA ARG A 280 7.56 2.19 0.61
C ARG A 280 8.49 0.97 0.62
N VAL A 281 9.49 0.96 1.50
CA VAL A 281 10.36 -0.20 1.68
C VAL A 281 9.57 -1.40 2.24
N LEU A 282 8.68 -1.15 3.21
CA LEU A 282 7.76 -2.17 3.75
C LEU A 282 6.88 -2.77 2.65
N GLU A 283 6.34 -1.95 1.75
CA GLU A 283 5.56 -2.41 0.59
C GLU A 283 6.37 -3.36 -0.30
N TYR A 284 7.61 -3.00 -0.65
CA TYR A 284 8.46 -3.84 -1.49
C TYR A 284 8.86 -5.16 -0.82
N ILE A 285 9.17 -5.13 0.47
CA ILE A 285 9.45 -6.35 1.26
C ILE A 285 8.20 -7.24 1.28
N THR A 286 7.03 -6.66 1.57
CA THR A 286 5.74 -7.34 1.60
C THR A 286 5.42 -7.99 0.25
N MET A 287 5.61 -7.25 -0.85
CA MET A 287 5.47 -7.75 -2.21
C MET A 287 6.37 -8.96 -2.46
N PHE A 288 7.68 -8.84 -2.18
CA PHE A 288 8.66 -9.89 -2.42
C PHE A 288 8.37 -11.15 -1.60
N LEU A 289 8.16 -10.99 -0.29
CA LEU A 289 7.85 -12.09 0.63
C LEU A 289 6.52 -12.79 0.28
N SER A 290 5.52 -12.04 -0.19
CA SER A 290 4.24 -12.61 -0.62
C SER A 290 4.42 -13.60 -1.78
N VAL A 291 5.23 -13.23 -2.78
CA VAL A 291 5.47 -14.06 -3.95
C VAL A 291 6.40 -15.22 -3.61
N LEU A 292 7.49 -14.96 -2.88
CA LEU A 292 8.44 -15.99 -2.47
C LEU A 292 7.75 -17.11 -1.66
N SER A 293 6.87 -16.75 -0.72
CA SER A 293 6.13 -17.73 0.09
C SER A 293 5.24 -18.64 -0.77
N LEU A 294 4.55 -18.07 -1.76
CA LEU A 294 3.68 -18.82 -2.68
C LEU A 294 4.47 -19.70 -3.64
N GLU A 295 5.59 -19.22 -4.15
CA GLU A 295 6.46 -20.00 -5.05
C GLU A 295 7.11 -21.18 -4.32
N LEU A 296 7.53 -21.01 -3.06
CA LEU A 296 8.04 -22.13 -2.25
C LEU A 296 6.96 -23.18 -1.96
N ILE A 297 5.69 -22.77 -1.80
CA ILE A 297 4.56 -23.68 -1.71
C ILE A 297 4.40 -24.49 -3.01
N LEU A 298 4.43 -23.82 -4.17
CA LEU A 298 4.37 -24.49 -5.48
C LEU A 298 5.56 -25.41 -5.70
N TRP A 299 6.76 -24.99 -5.32
CA TRP A 299 7.98 -25.78 -5.38
C TRP A 299 7.81 -27.07 -4.57
N HIS A 300 7.35 -26.94 -3.32
CA HIS A 300 7.08 -28.08 -2.46
C HIS A 300 6.08 -29.05 -3.10
N TRP A 301 4.95 -28.55 -3.62
CA TRP A 301 3.96 -29.42 -4.27
C TRP A 301 4.47 -30.07 -5.55
N THR A 302 5.29 -29.38 -6.33
CA THR A 302 5.91 -29.91 -7.55
C THR A 302 6.86 -31.06 -7.21
N THR A 303 7.65 -30.93 -6.15
CA THR A 303 8.52 -32.01 -5.68
C THR A 303 7.75 -33.23 -5.17
N LEU A 304 6.60 -33.02 -4.50
CA LEU A 304 5.71 -34.12 -4.09
C LEU A 304 5.01 -34.80 -5.26
N ALA A 305 4.75 -34.06 -6.34
CA ALA A 305 4.13 -34.57 -7.56
C ALA A 305 5.07 -35.44 -8.42
N LYS A 306 6.32 -35.66 -7.98
CA LYS A 306 7.33 -36.39 -8.75
C LYS A 306 6.91 -37.81 -9.17
N ASN A 307 6.06 -38.44 -8.37
CA ASN A 307 5.56 -39.80 -8.63
C ASN A 307 4.32 -39.82 -9.54
N ILE A 308 3.73 -38.67 -9.84
CA ILE A 308 2.48 -38.55 -10.60
C ILE A 308 2.73 -37.93 -11.98
N LEU A 309 3.72 -37.04 -12.08
CA LEU A 309 4.04 -36.29 -13.29
C LEU A 309 5.25 -36.88 -14.04
N PRO A 310 5.30 -36.74 -15.38
CA PRO A 310 6.51 -37.06 -16.12
C PRO A 310 7.64 -36.12 -15.71
N ARG A 311 8.87 -36.65 -15.69
CA ARG A 311 10.09 -35.94 -15.26
C ARG A 311 10.27 -34.61 -15.98
N VAL A 312 9.97 -34.56 -17.28
CA VAL A 312 10.09 -33.35 -18.10
C VAL A 312 9.19 -32.22 -17.58
N THR A 313 7.93 -32.52 -17.26
CA THR A 313 6.97 -31.53 -16.74
C THR A 313 7.39 -31.01 -15.37
N ILE A 314 7.92 -31.88 -14.49
CA ILE A 314 8.44 -31.47 -13.18
C ILE A 314 9.62 -30.51 -13.34
N VAL A 315 10.60 -30.87 -14.18
CA VAL A 315 11.76 -30.02 -14.45
C VAL A 315 11.33 -28.68 -15.05
N PHE A 316 10.39 -28.69 -15.99
CA PHE A 316 9.84 -27.48 -16.58
C PHE A 316 9.19 -26.56 -15.54
N PHE A 317 8.29 -27.09 -14.70
CA PHE A 317 7.66 -26.28 -13.64
C PHE A 317 8.66 -25.73 -12.64
N LEU A 318 9.62 -26.55 -12.19
CA LEU A 318 10.67 -26.10 -11.27
C LEU A 318 11.54 -25.00 -11.90
N ALA A 319 11.88 -25.13 -13.19
CA ALA A 319 12.64 -24.11 -13.92
C ALA A 319 11.83 -22.79 -14.05
N CYS A 320 10.54 -22.86 -14.36
CA CYS A 320 9.68 -21.67 -14.41
C CYS A 320 9.56 -20.99 -13.04
N ILE A 321 9.36 -21.76 -11.97
CA ILE A 321 9.29 -21.24 -10.59
C ILE A 321 10.63 -20.57 -10.21
N ALA A 322 11.77 -21.23 -10.47
CA ALA A 322 13.10 -20.68 -10.21
C ALA A 322 13.33 -19.36 -10.98
N LEU A 323 12.99 -19.35 -12.27
CA LEU A 323 13.10 -18.15 -13.10
C LEU A 323 12.23 -17.01 -12.56
N HIS A 324 10.98 -17.30 -12.18
CA HIS A 324 10.08 -16.28 -11.62
C HIS A 324 10.58 -15.74 -10.28
N MET A 325 11.09 -16.60 -9.38
CA MET A 325 11.72 -16.16 -8.13
C MET A 325 12.94 -15.26 -8.37
N LEU A 326 13.79 -15.60 -9.35
CA LEU A 326 14.95 -14.77 -9.73
C LEU A 326 14.52 -13.41 -10.30
N LEU A 327 13.51 -13.39 -11.17
CA LEU A 327 12.96 -12.15 -11.73
C LEU A 327 12.33 -11.28 -10.65
N MET A 328 11.61 -11.87 -9.69
CA MET A 328 11.04 -11.15 -8.55
C MET A 328 12.10 -10.59 -7.61
N LEU A 329 13.20 -11.32 -7.39
CA LEU A 329 14.35 -10.79 -6.64
C LEU A 329 15.00 -9.61 -7.38
N GLY A 330 15.21 -9.74 -8.69
CA GLY A 330 15.71 -8.65 -9.53
C GLY A 330 14.80 -7.43 -9.48
N LEU A 331 13.48 -7.63 -9.58
CA LEU A 331 12.48 -6.56 -9.47
C LEU A 331 12.47 -5.92 -8.08
N PHE A 332 12.63 -6.70 -7.01
CA PHE A 332 12.74 -6.17 -5.64
C PHE A 332 13.98 -5.27 -5.48
N VAL A 333 15.14 -5.74 -5.92
CA VAL A 333 16.39 -4.95 -5.89
C VAL A 333 16.25 -3.68 -6.74
N PHE A 334 15.66 -3.80 -7.93
CA PHE A 334 15.40 -2.68 -8.82
C PHE A 334 14.46 -1.64 -8.20
N ASN A 335 13.35 -2.06 -7.59
CA ASN A 335 12.42 -1.17 -6.91
C ASN A 335 13.04 -0.48 -5.70
N CYS A 336 13.88 -1.18 -4.93
CA CYS A 336 14.66 -0.57 -3.86
C CYS A 336 15.60 0.49 -4.42
N TYR A 337 16.37 0.17 -5.47
CA TYR A 337 17.25 1.13 -6.14
C TYR A 337 16.49 2.39 -6.59
N LEU A 338 15.32 2.22 -7.22
CA LEU A 338 14.45 3.32 -7.62
C LEU A 338 13.96 4.14 -6.41
N ALA A 339 13.59 3.51 -5.31
CA ALA A 339 13.18 4.19 -4.09
C ALA A 339 14.25 5.15 -3.58
N PHE A 340 15.52 4.73 -3.66
CA PHE A 340 16.65 5.50 -3.15
C PHE A 340 17.20 6.53 -4.16
N GLN A 341 16.99 6.35 -5.47
CA GLN A 341 17.61 7.20 -6.51
C GLN A 341 16.64 8.14 -7.22
N TRP A 342 15.40 7.71 -7.46
CA TRP A 342 14.46 8.42 -8.34
C TRP A 342 14.25 9.86 -7.89
N GLN A 343 14.13 10.10 -6.59
CA GLN A 343 13.73 11.41 -6.08
C GLN A 343 14.68 12.55 -6.47
N TYR A 344 15.97 12.28 -6.67
CA TYR A 344 16.98 13.33 -6.88
C TYR A 344 17.48 13.43 -8.32
N ARG A 345 17.18 12.42 -9.15
CA ARG A 345 17.75 12.33 -10.49
C ARG A 345 16.67 11.94 -11.48
N LYS A 346 16.67 12.65 -12.61
CA LYS A 346 15.93 12.19 -13.79
C LYS A 346 16.46 10.80 -14.13
N LEU A 347 15.55 9.82 -14.17
CA LEU A 347 15.91 8.45 -14.53
C LEU A 347 16.54 8.45 -15.92
N ASP A 348 17.61 7.67 -16.06
CA ASP A 348 18.19 7.39 -17.36
C ASP A 348 17.14 6.67 -18.24
N ALA A 349 17.15 6.96 -19.54
CA ALA A 349 16.19 6.39 -20.48
C ALA A 349 16.22 4.86 -20.49
N THR A 350 17.39 4.26 -20.26
CA THR A 350 17.53 2.80 -20.13
C THR A 350 16.83 2.26 -18.89
N VAL A 351 16.93 2.95 -17.75
CA VAL A 351 16.27 2.55 -16.50
C VAL A 351 14.75 2.70 -16.61
N ASP A 352 14.30 3.78 -17.25
CA ASP A 352 12.88 4.02 -17.53
C ASP A 352 12.31 2.93 -18.46
N ALA A 353 13.00 2.63 -19.57
CA ALA A 353 12.61 1.56 -20.47
C ALA A 353 12.59 0.19 -19.77
N LEU A 354 13.61 -0.12 -18.96
CA LEU A 354 13.67 -1.36 -18.19
C LEU A 354 12.49 -1.47 -17.23
N SER A 355 12.18 -0.41 -16.48
CA SER A 355 11.01 -0.34 -15.59
C SER A 355 9.73 -0.60 -16.37
N ARG A 356 9.56 0.08 -17.50
CA ARG A 356 8.37 0.02 -18.34
C ARG A 356 8.08 -1.37 -18.90
N TYR A 357 9.10 -2.15 -19.23
CA TYR A 357 8.92 -3.50 -19.79
C TYR A 357 9.02 -4.63 -18.76
N MET A 358 9.92 -4.53 -17.77
CA MET A 358 10.11 -5.61 -16.80
C MET A 358 8.97 -5.68 -15.78
N VAL A 359 8.53 -4.53 -15.26
CA VAL A 359 7.53 -4.47 -14.18
C VAL A 359 6.20 -5.16 -14.56
N PRO A 360 5.68 -5.05 -15.81
CA PRO A 360 4.47 -5.77 -16.22
C PRO A 360 4.70 -7.26 -16.54
N ILE A 361 5.87 -7.62 -17.07
CA ILE A 361 6.15 -9.00 -17.53
C ILE A 361 6.25 -9.96 -16.35
N VAL A 362 6.82 -9.54 -15.22
CA VAL A 362 7.04 -10.44 -14.08
C VAL A 362 5.71 -10.99 -13.52
N PRO A 363 4.69 -10.17 -13.19
CA PRO A 363 3.39 -10.71 -12.76
C PRO A 363 2.67 -11.55 -13.82
N LEU A 364 2.87 -11.28 -15.12
CA LEU A 364 2.30 -12.11 -16.19
C LEU A 364 2.89 -13.52 -16.18
N LEU A 365 4.19 -13.66 -15.89
CA LEU A 365 4.80 -14.98 -15.72
C LEU A 365 4.19 -15.72 -14.52
N GLY A 366 4.02 -15.03 -13.38
CA GLY A 366 3.32 -15.57 -12.22
C GLY A 366 1.88 -16.02 -12.56
N LEU A 367 1.13 -15.22 -13.31
CA LEU A 367 -0.21 -15.57 -13.80
C LEU A 367 -0.19 -16.88 -14.61
N ILE A 368 0.73 -17.01 -15.56
CA ILE A 368 0.87 -18.21 -16.40
C ILE A 368 1.19 -19.45 -15.53
N ILE A 369 2.13 -19.33 -14.60
CA ILE A 369 2.52 -20.41 -13.69
C ILE A 369 1.31 -20.87 -12.86
N PHE A 370 0.64 -19.95 -12.15
CA PHE A 370 -0.46 -20.30 -11.26
C PHE A 370 -1.71 -20.79 -12.01
N CYS A 371 -2.01 -20.26 -13.20
CA CYS A 371 -3.05 -20.81 -14.08
C CYS A 371 -2.72 -22.24 -14.51
N GLY A 372 -1.47 -22.51 -14.90
CA GLY A 372 -1.00 -23.85 -15.25
C GLY A 372 -1.19 -24.86 -14.11
N PHE A 373 -0.79 -24.49 -12.88
CA PHE A 373 -1.04 -25.31 -11.69
C PHE A 373 -2.53 -25.48 -11.39
N GLY A 374 -3.34 -24.43 -11.53
CA GLY A 374 -4.78 -24.50 -11.33
C GLY A 374 -5.46 -25.51 -12.25
N ILE A 375 -5.16 -25.43 -13.56
CA ILE A 375 -5.65 -26.39 -14.56
C ILE A 375 -5.20 -27.81 -14.21
N TRP A 376 -3.92 -27.98 -13.88
CA TRP A 376 -3.37 -29.29 -13.54
C TRP A 376 -4.04 -29.91 -12.31
N PHE A 377 -4.16 -29.17 -11.20
CA PHE A 377 -4.86 -29.66 -10.00
C PHE A 377 -6.33 -29.99 -10.30
N GLY A 378 -6.98 -29.24 -11.21
CA GLY A 378 -8.34 -29.51 -11.65
C GLY A 378 -8.46 -30.84 -12.40
N LEU A 379 -7.51 -31.11 -13.30
CA LEU A 379 -7.40 -32.39 -14.00
C LEU A 379 -7.11 -33.55 -13.02
N CYS A 380 -6.25 -33.34 -12.03
CA CYS A 380 -6.01 -34.32 -10.96
C CYS A 380 -7.29 -34.59 -10.16
N ALA A 381 -8.04 -33.56 -9.78
CA ALA A 381 -9.33 -33.71 -9.10
C ALA A 381 -10.32 -34.53 -9.93
N TYR A 382 -10.36 -34.30 -11.25
CA TYR A 382 -11.20 -35.07 -12.16
C TYR A 382 -10.77 -36.54 -12.28
N ARG A 383 -9.47 -36.81 -12.44
CA ARG A 383 -8.93 -38.17 -12.53
C ARG A 383 -9.15 -38.96 -11.24
N VAL A 384 -9.01 -38.32 -10.09
CA VAL A 384 -9.15 -38.94 -8.77
C VAL A 384 -10.60 -38.84 -8.24
N ARG A 385 -11.59 -38.62 -9.12
CA ARG A 385 -13.00 -38.45 -8.74
C ARG A 385 -13.58 -39.58 -7.89
N ARG A 386 -13.03 -40.79 -7.99
CA ARG A 386 -13.43 -41.97 -7.21
C ARG A 386 -12.91 -41.97 -5.76
N LYS A 387 -11.89 -41.16 -5.42
CA LYS A 387 -11.35 -41.06 -4.06
C LYS A 387 -11.68 -39.68 -3.47
N PRO A 388 -12.73 -39.54 -2.63
CA PRO A 388 -13.28 -38.25 -2.23
C PRO A 388 -12.27 -37.36 -1.49
N LYS A 389 -11.43 -37.94 -0.62
CA LYS A 389 -10.40 -37.19 0.12
C LYS A 389 -9.36 -36.57 -0.81
N ALA A 390 -8.85 -37.33 -1.77
CA ALA A 390 -7.86 -36.84 -2.72
C ALA A 390 -8.47 -35.82 -3.69
N ARG A 391 -9.70 -36.07 -4.18
CA ARG A 391 -10.46 -35.11 -4.98
C ARG A 391 -10.62 -33.77 -4.25
N SER A 392 -11.04 -33.78 -2.98
CA SER A 392 -11.25 -32.57 -2.19
C SER A 392 -9.95 -31.77 -2.04
N ARG A 393 -8.82 -32.44 -1.75
CA ARG A 393 -7.50 -31.79 -1.66
C ARG A 393 -7.07 -31.20 -3.00
N SER A 394 -7.24 -31.92 -4.11
CA SER A 394 -6.93 -31.37 -5.43
C SER A 394 -7.79 -30.16 -5.78
N LEU A 395 -9.09 -30.17 -5.46
CA LEU A 395 -9.97 -29.02 -5.65
C LEU A 395 -9.57 -27.81 -4.79
N GLN A 396 -9.11 -28.03 -3.56
CA GLN A 396 -8.57 -26.97 -2.69
C GLN A 396 -7.35 -26.31 -3.32
N LEU A 397 -6.41 -27.12 -3.81
CA LEU A 397 -5.19 -26.64 -4.46
C LEU A 397 -5.53 -25.89 -5.75
N THR A 398 -6.48 -26.38 -6.56
CA THR A 398 -7.00 -25.64 -7.72
C THR A 398 -7.53 -24.27 -7.31
N LEU A 399 -8.37 -24.20 -6.27
CA LEU A 399 -8.94 -22.94 -5.81
C LEU A 399 -7.86 -21.96 -5.35
N PHE A 400 -6.88 -22.42 -4.57
CA PHE A 400 -5.77 -21.58 -4.13
C PHE A 400 -4.90 -21.09 -5.29
N SER A 401 -4.64 -21.94 -6.28
CA SER A 401 -3.91 -21.54 -7.50
C SER A 401 -4.69 -20.51 -8.32
N VAL A 402 -6.01 -20.67 -8.48
CA VAL A 402 -6.86 -19.72 -9.21
C VAL A 402 -6.97 -18.37 -8.49
N LEU A 403 -7.15 -18.38 -7.16
CA LEU A 403 -7.16 -17.15 -6.36
C LEU A 403 -5.83 -16.40 -6.48
N THR A 404 -4.72 -17.13 -6.40
CA THR A 404 -3.39 -16.55 -6.55
C THR A 404 -3.16 -16.00 -7.96
N ALA A 405 -3.58 -16.74 -9.00
CA ALA A 405 -3.57 -16.28 -10.38
C ALA A 405 -4.36 -14.97 -10.56
N ALA A 406 -5.54 -14.84 -9.94
CA ALA A 406 -6.31 -13.60 -9.97
C ALA A 406 -5.55 -12.41 -9.37
N THR A 407 -4.78 -12.62 -8.28
CA THR A 407 -3.92 -11.54 -7.73
C THR A 407 -2.78 -11.14 -8.67
N PHE A 408 -2.21 -12.09 -9.44
CA PHE A 408 -1.19 -11.79 -10.44
C PHE A 408 -1.77 -11.11 -11.67
N ALA A 409 -2.97 -11.50 -12.11
CA ALA A 409 -3.71 -10.79 -13.16
C ALA A 409 -3.99 -9.35 -12.76
N SER A 410 -4.46 -9.12 -11.51
CA SER A 410 -4.68 -7.78 -10.98
C SER A 410 -3.39 -6.96 -10.98
N ALA A 411 -2.28 -7.50 -10.48
CA ALA A 411 -0.98 -6.83 -10.51
C ALA A 411 -0.47 -6.55 -11.94
N ALA A 412 -0.63 -7.48 -12.87
CA ALA A 412 -0.26 -7.28 -14.27
C ALA A 412 -1.08 -6.15 -14.91
N VAL A 413 -2.40 -6.12 -14.71
CA VAL A 413 -3.27 -5.05 -15.21
C VAL A 413 -2.84 -3.70 -14.63
N MET A 414 -2.61 -3.61 -13.32
CA MET A 414 -2.12 -2.38 -12.68
C MET A 414 -0.80 -1.91 -13.29
N ASN A 415 0.18 -2.81 -13.43
CA ASN A 415 1.48 -2.48 -14.00
C ASN A 415 1.44 -2.11 -15.48
N ILE A 416 0.55 -2.73 -16.27
CA ILE A 416 0.32 -2.35 -17.68
C ILE A 416 -0.31 -0.96 -17.74
N VAL A 417 -1.33 -0.68 -16.94
CA VAL A 417 -1.99 0.63 -16.95
C VAL A 417 -1.04 1.74 -16.50
N ILE A 418 -0.25 1.50 -15.45
CA ILE A 418 0.71 2.46 -14.91
C ILE A 418 1.93 2.64 -15.82
N GLY A 419 2.49 1.54 -16.34
CA GLY A 419 3.75 1.57 -17.09
C GLY A 419 3.59 1.75 -18.60
N LEU A 420 2.60 1.10 -19.22
CA LEU A 420 2.42 1.09 -20.68
C LEU A 420 1.30 2.02 -21.14
N GLY A 421 0.42 2.46 -20.25
CA GLY A 421 -0.70 3.34 -20.58
C GLY A 421 -0.24 4.62 -21.31
N PRO A 422 -1.06 5.15 -22.23
CA PRO A 422 -0.84 6.49 -22.79
C PRO A 422 -0.95 7.58 -21.71
N ALA A 423 -1.66 7.25 -20.63
CA ALA A 423 -1.75 7.98 -19.39
C ALA A 423 -0.46 7.80 -18.57
N ARG A 424 0.33 8.87 -18.39
CA ARG A 424 1.34 8.90 -17.32
C ARG A 424 0.64 8.71 -15.97
N THR A 425 1.36 8.25 -14.94
CA THR A 425 0.86 8.16 -13.55
C THR A 425 0.06 9.40 -13.14
N ASP A 426 0.47 10.55 -13.66
CA ASP A 426 -0.04 11.88 -13.32
C ASP A 426 -1.40 12.20 -13.97
N SER A 427 -1.93 11.26 -14.76
CA SER A 427 -3.25 11.34 -15.39
C SER A 427 -4.26 10.31 -14.86
N LEU A 428 -3.88 9.49 -13.88
CA LEU A 428 -4.80 8.56 -13.23
C LEU A 428 -5.76 9.31 -12.31
N THR A 429 -7.06 9.19 -12.56
CA THR A 429 -8.08 9.79 -11.69
C THR A 429 -7.95 9.30 -10.25
N ILE A 430 -8.46 10.09 -9.30
CA ILE A 430 -8.45 9.75 -7.86
C ILE A 430 -9.09 8.37 -7.63
N MET A 431 -10.21 8.07 -8.33
CA MET A 431 -10.92 6.79 -8.19
C MET A 431 -10.16 5.61 -8.79
N GLN A 432 -9.42 5.81 -9.90
CA GLN A 432 -8.55 4.76 -10.44
C GLN A 432 -7.39 4.46 -9.49
N THR A 433 -6.77 5.50 -8.94
CA THR A 433 -5.69 5.37 -7.95
C THR A 433 -6.17 4.64 -6.70
N LEU A 434 -7.33 5.01 -6.17
CA LEU A 434 -7.99 4.31 -5.06
C LEU A 434 -8.23 2.84 -5.38
N SER A 435 -8.74 2.54 -6.57
CA SER A 435 -9.05 1.17 -6.99
C SER A 435 -7.79 0.31 -7.05
N PHE A 436 -6.67 0.86 -7.51
CA PHE A 436 -5.39 0.17 -7.55
C PHE A 436 -4.82 -0.08 -6.15
N ASP A 437 -4.95 0.88 -5.24
CA ASP A 437 -4.53 0.70 -3.85
C ASP A 437 -5.31 -0.43 -3.18
N ILE A 438 -6.65 -0.40 -3.28
CA ILE A 438 -7.53 -1.46 -2.77
C ILE A 438 -7.25 -2.83 -3.39
N ALA A 439 -7.00 -2.89 -4.70
CA ALA A 439 -6.63 -4.13 -5.37
C ALA A 439 -5.28 -4.67 -4.88
N THR A 440 -4.33 -3.79 -4.58
CA THR A 440 -3.02 -4.14 -4.01
C THR A 440 -3.16 -4.68 -2.59
N LEU A 441 -3.89 -3.97 -1.71
CA LEU A 441 -4.15 -4.41 -0.33
C LEU A 441 -4.89 -5.76 -0.29
N THR A 442 -5.90 -5.94 -1.17
CA THR A 442 -6.63 -7.20 -1.33
C THR A 442 -5.70 -8.31 -1.79
N SER A 443 -4.86 -8.04 -2.79
CA SER A 443 -3.96 -9.03 -3.37
C SER A 443 -3.02 -9.58 -2.31
N TYR A 444 -2.40 -8.71 -1.49
CA TYR A 444 -1.55 -9.18 -0.39
C TYR A 444 -2.32 -9.98 0.65
N ALA A 445 -3.51 -9.53 1.06
CA ALA A 445 -4.36 -10.27 2.00
C ALA A 445 -4.71 -11.67 1.49
N VAL A 446 -5.16 -11.78 0.24
CA VAL A 446 -5.52 -13.06 -0.40
C VAL A 446 -4.31 -13.99 -0.43
N ARG A 447 -3.13 -13.50 -0.82
CA ARG A 447 -1.89 -14.29 -0.82
C ARG A 447 -1.53 -14.78 0.58
N ALA A 448 -1.62 -13.92 1.59
CA ALA A 448 -1.35 -14.28 2.99
C ALA A 448 -2.32 -15.36 3.48
N LEU A 449 -3.62 -15.19 3.22
CA LEU A 449 -4.66 -16.15 3.60
C LEU A 449 -4.46 -17.51 2.90
N VAL A 450 -4.04 -17.52 1.63
CA VAL A 450 -3.69 -18.75 0.92
C VAL A 450 -2.49 -19.43 1.58
N CYS A 451 -1.39 -18.71 1.86
CA CYS A 451 -0.22 -19.27 2.52
C CYS A 451 -0.55 -19.83 3.93
N LEU A 452 -1.32 -19.10 4.73
CA LEU A 452 -1.76 -19.52 6.06
C LEU A 452 -2.69 -20.75 5.98
N ALA A 453 -3.62 -20.78 5.03
CA ALA A 453 -4.52 -21.93 4.84
C ALA A 453 -3.74 -23.19 4.45
N VAL A 454 -2.77 -23.08 3.53
CA VAL A 454 -1.93 -24.20 3.08
C VAL A 454 -1.07 -24.76 4.23
N THR A 455 -0.43 -23.88 4.99
CA THR A 455 0.42 -24.27 6.12
C THR A 455 -0.40 -24.90 7.24
N ALA A 456 -1.60 -24.38 7.52
CA ALA A 456 -2.50 -24.93 8.55
C ALA A 456 -3.10 -26.32 8.21
N VAL A 457 -3.30 -26.64 6.92
CA VAL A 457 -3.86 -27.95 6.49
C VAL A 457 -2.86 -29.10 6.65
N SER A 458 -1.55 -28.81 6.69
CA SER A 458 -0.51 -29.83 6.67
C SER A 458 -0.25 -30.52 8.02
N CYS A 459 -0.81 -30.01 9.13
CA CYS A 459 -0.64 -30.57 10.48
C CYS A 459 -1.70 -31.65 10.84
N SER A 460 -1.97 -32.57 9.91
CA SER A 460 -2.86 -33.70 10.20
C SER A 460 -2.03 -34.85 10.77
N THR A 461 -2.16 -35.03 12.08
CA THR A 461 -1.81 -36.22 12.88
C THR A 461 -1.73 -37.48 12.03
N ALA A 462 -0.51 -37.92 11.72
CA ALA A 462 -0.29 -39.30 11.34
C ALA A 462 -0.78 -40.11 12.55
N GLY A 463 -1.88 -40.82 12.37
CA GLY A 463 -2.44 -41.67 13.41
C GLY A 463 -1.33 -42.53 13.98
N VAL A 464 -1.24 -42.53 15.30
CA VAL A 464 -0.54 -43.53 16.11
C VAL A 464 -1.28 -44.87 15.90
N ASP A 465 -1.34 -45.34 14.66
CA ASP A 465 -1.83 -46.65 14.26
C ASP A 465 -0.65 -47.62 14.09
N ALA A 466 0.57 -47.16 14.39
CA ALA A 466 1.76 -48.00 14.52
C ALA A 466 1.86 -48.65 15.91
N SER A 467 0.77 -49.27 16.37
CA SER A 467 0.86 -50.39 17.30
C SER A 467 -0.34 -51.34 17.14
N SER A 468 -0.66 -51.70 15.90
CA SER A 468 -1.31 -52.98 15.64
C SER A 468 -0.29 -54.10 15.90
N GLN A 469 0.10 -54.29 17.16
CA GLN A 469 0.43 -55.61 17.64
C GLN A 469 -0.87 -56.43 17.50
N PRO A 470 -0.86 -57.56 16.78
CA PRO A 470 -2.02 -58.45 16.75
C PRO A 470 -2.19 -59.06 18.14
N SER A 471 -2.97 -58.42 19.02
CA SER A 471 -3.39 -59.06 20.27
C SER A 471 -4.51 -60.04 19.93
N ILE A 472 -4.17 -61.33 19.93
CA ILE A 472 -5.12 -62.43 19.92
C ILE A 472 -5.79 -62.44 21.29
N THR A 473 -6.84 -61.65 21.48
CA THR A 473 -7.69 -61.74 22.67
C THR A 473 -9.11 -61.38 22.31
N SER A 474 -9.95 -62.40 22.26
CA SER A 474 -11.39 -62.35 22.09
C SER A 474 -12.05 -61.84 23.38
N THR A 475 -12.55 -60.60 23.42
CA THR A 475 -13.68 -60.26 24.32
C THR A 475 -14.26 -58.85 24.08
N SER A 476 -15.60 -58.81 24.17
CA SER A 476 -16.47 -57.72 24.61
C SER A 476 -16.55 -56.42 23.79
N GLU A 477 -17.61 -56.33 22.98
CA GLU A 477 -18.18 -55.09 22.43
C GLU A 477 -18.29 -54.00 23.50
N THR A 478 -17.40 -53.02 23.46
CA THR A 478 -17.55 -51.76 24.19
C THR A 478 -17.67 -50.65 23.16
N ALA A 479 -18.71 -49.84 23.30
CA ALA A 479 -19.09 -48.79 22.35
C ALA A 479 -17.94 -47.81 22.13
N VAL A 480 -17.30 -47.90 20.96
CA VAL A 480 -16.22 -47.00 20.56
C VAL A 480 -16.80 -45.59 20.37
N PRO A 481 -16.27 -44.57 21.06
CA PRO A 481 -16.74 -43.20 20.91
C PRO A 481 -16.47 -42.72 19.47
N LYS A 482 -17.52 -42.21 18.82
CA LYS A 482 -17.45 -41.67 17.46
C LYS A 482 -16.33 -40.61 17.39
N PRO A 483 -15.37 -40.72 16.46
CA PRO A 483 -14.31 -39.73 16.34
C PRO A 483 -14.90 -38.36 16.03
N ALA A 484 -14.42 -37.33 16.74
CA ALA A 484 -14.84 -35.96 16.56
C ALA A 484 -14.62 -35.54 15.10
N VAL A 485 -15.70 -35.26 14.39
CA VAL A 485 -15.68 -34.86 12.98
C VAL A 485 -14.89 -33.56 12.85
N SER A 486 -13.78 -33.60 12.11
CA SER A 486 -12.97 -32.42 11.82
C SER A 486 -13.81 -31.34 11.13
N TRP A 487 -13.76 -30.12 11.66
CA TRP A 487 -14.48 -28.96 11.14
C TRP A 487 -14.16 -28.67 9.65
N SER A 488 -12.96 -29.06 9.19
CA SER A 488 -12.57 -28.96 7.77
C SER A 488 -13.38 -29.91 6.89
N ASP A 489 -13.60 -31.14 7.33
CA ASP A 489 -14.29 -32.16 6.52
C ASP A 489 -15.77 -31.81 6.37
N HIS A 490 -16.36 -31.26 7.44
CA HIS A 490 -17.72 -30.75 7.43
C HIS A 490 -17.89 -29.50 6.56
N ALA A 491 -16.80 -28.73 6.39
CA ALA A 491 -16.79 -27.66 5.42
C ALA A 491 -16.88 -28.24 4.01
N TRP A 492 -15.88 -28.99 3.58
CA TRP A 492 -15.78 -29.43 2.19
C TRP A 492 -16.94 -30.29 1.70
N SER A 493 -17.53 -31.11 2.57
CA SER A 493 -18.73 -31.89 2.22
C SER A 493 -19.90 -31.00 1.76
N ARG A 494 -20.05 -29.81 2.35
CA ARG A 494 -21.10 -28.86 1.95
C ARG A 494 -20.84 -28.20 0.58
N LEU A 495 -19.58 -28.01 0.13
CA LEU A 495 -19.28 -27.37 -1.17
C LEU A 495 -19.36 -28.40 -2.26
N GLU A 496 -18.93 -29.63 -1.95
CA GLU A 496 -19.27 -30.76 -2.79
C GLU A 496 -20.80 -30.90 -2.94
N SER A 497 -21.58 -30.73 -1.87
CA SER A 497 -23.05 -30.76 -1.96
C SER A 497 -23.62 -29.61 -2.79
N ALA A 498 -23.11 -28.39 -2.65
CA ALA A 498 -23.55 -27.22 -3.42
C ALA A 498 -23.21 -27.36 -4.92
N LEU A 499 -22.01 -27.85 -5.24
CA LEU A 499 -21.58 -28.12 -6.62
C LEU A 499 -22.35 -29.30 -7.25
N ARG A 500 -22.78 -30.29 -6.46
CA ARG A 500 -23.66 -31.38 -6.94
C ARG A 500 -25.09 -30.88 -7.20
N ARG A 501 -25.60 -29.94 -6.41
CA ARG A 501 -26.97 -29.41 -6.54
C ARG A 501 -27.22 -28.64 -7.83
N ASN A 502 -26.17 -28.08 -8.43
CA ASN A 502 -26.24 -27.36 -9.72
C ASN A 502 -26.14 -28.28 -10.96
N ARG A 503 -26.10 -29.60 -10.77
CA ARG A 503 -25.91 -30.59 -11.85
C ARG A 503 -27.14 -31.44 -12.15
N ASN A 504 -28.21 -31.25 -11.39
CA ASN A 504 -29.56 -31.74 -11.65
C ASN A 504 -30.40 -30.52 -12.00
#